data_AF-B9Y2Y1-F1
#
_entry.id   AF-B9Y2Y1-F1
#
_cell.length_a   1.000
_cell.length_b   1.000
_cell.length_c   1.000
_cell.angle_alpha   90.00
_cell.angle_beta   90.00
_cell.angle_gamma   90.00
#
_symmetry.space_group_name_H-M   'P 1'
#
loop_
_entity.id
_entity.type
_entity.pdbx_description
1 polymer ?
#
loop_
_entity_poly.entity_id
_entity_poly.type
_entity_poly.pdbx_seq_one_letter_code
_entity_poly.pdbx_strand_id
1 'polypeptide(L)'
;MTKNRRQKKNEQQTCSAMEIIAGFLLLAGFAAQLSALCARPGSELAGPWLGGAALLLLQAGLLKINRPRLRKSLPLIWLGLMLCLLPWLFSGALACANGLIQAWNLAEEDARRLLANPTLTRLSYSVFFTGVLTGLAILIWTGRKRPGWIGLGILIFVLPGLRVRWMSAWALILLLAGLAALWLDWVGAASKGKRWLWLGMIGLLLLPLSGSDPELSEMTQLRKTLAGRLDTLRYGRDSLPQGNLWEAAQLLTGDAPALTVTTQQLKTFYLRGYTGSRYEAGRWLPLQKAAYAGKQEGMLAWLEAENFPVAAQAAAALMLSPEPALEANRMRVENHGANRKYPYLPYSAEAESIAGPVRRWLDAGYRASALRGVQHVEFEEWSSDQPGELLHAPEWIKAPQTETQIRYAQAEAVYRSFVDQCYLDVDPETELLIRKLFLKEPMTSPGIYEAVTRIRDVLEKHVYYTSTPP
;
A
#
# COMPACT_ATOMS: atom_id res chain seq x y z
N MET A 1 13.44 -50.70 25.97
CA MET A 1 13.07 -49.26 25.80
C MET A 1 14.23 -48.26 25.87
N THR A 2 15.39 -48.59 26.44
CA THR A 2 16.54 -47.68 26.62
C THR A 2 17.41 -47.46 25.36
N LYS A 3 17.49 -48.45 24.46
CA LYS A 3 18.27 -48.36 23.20
C LYS A 3 17.64 -47.38 22.19
N ASN A 4 16.32 -47.46 21.97
CA ASN A 4 15.59 -46.50 21.12
C ASN A 4 15.58 -45.06 21.67
N ARG A 5 15.59 -44.87 23.00
CA ARG A 5 15.75 -43.54 23.60
C ARG A 5 17.15 -42.98 23.40
N ARG A 6 18.22 -43.79 23.48
CA ARG A 6 19.60 -43.36 23.17
C ARG A 6 19.80 -43.09 21.68
N GLN A 7 19.18 -43.87 20.80
CA GLN A 7 19.28 -43.70 19.35
C GLN A 7 18.52 -42.44 18.86
N LYS A 8 17.31 -42.17 19.37
CA LYS A 8 16.60 -40.88 19.16
C LYS A 8 17.38 -39.68 19.71
N LYS A 9 18.08 -39.84 20.85
CA LYS A 9 18.88 -38.78 21.47
C LYS A 9 20.17 -38.50 20.69
N ASN A 10 20.77 -39.52 20.07
CA ASN A 10 21.92 -39.39 19.17
C ASN A 10 21.54 -38.77 17.81
N GLU A 11 20.39 -39.13 17.23
CA GLU A 11 19.89 -38.48 16.00
C GLU A 11 19.57 -37.00 16.24
N GLN A 12 19.05 -36.64 17.42
CA GLN A 12 18.85 -35.25 17.84
C GLN A 12 20.15 -34.45 18.05
N GLN A 13 21.32 -35.10 18.13
CA GLN A 13 22.62 -34.46 18.38
C GLN A 13 23.49 -34.28 17.14
N THR A 14 23.10 -34.80 15.97
CA THR A 14 23.88 -34.62 14.73
C THR A 14 23.39 -33.43 13.92
N CYS A 15 24.32 -32.56 13.52
CA CYS A 15 24.06 -31.45 12.61
C CYS A 15 24.12 -31.96 11.16
N SER A 16 23.05 -31.76 10.38
CA SER A 16 23.05 -32.08 8.96
C SER A 16 23.78 -30.98 8.17
N ALA A 17 24.59 -31.35 7.18
CA ALA A 17 25.23 -30.37 6.29
C ALA A 17 24.20 -29.48 5.58
N MET A 18 23.01 -30.03 5.32
CA MET A 18 21.89 -29.31 4.72
C MET A 18 21.34 -28.21 5.63
N GLU A 19 21.33 -28.39 6.96
CA GLU A 19 20.90 -27.35 7.91
C GLU A 19 21.84 -26.14 7.88
N ILE A 20 23.14 -26.37 7.75
CA ILE A 20 24.16 -25.31 7.72
C ILE A 20 24.03 -24.51 6.41
N ILE A 21 23.88 -25.21 5.29
CA ILE A 21 23.71 -24.57 3.96
C ILE A 21 22.40 -23.81 3.89
N ALA A 22 21.32 -24.38 4.41
CA ALA A 22 20.06 -23.67 4.51
C ALA A 22 20.19 -22.39 5.35
N GLY A 23 20.94 -22.47 6.46
CA GLY A 23 21.29 -21.30 7.26
C GLY A 23 22.04 -20.22 6.48
N PHE A 24 23.04 -20.61 5.68
CA PHE A 24 23.78 -19.68 4.83
C PHE A 24 22.92 -19.04 3.74
N LEU A 25 22.07 -19.83 3.07
CA LEU A 25 21.15 -19.33 2.04
C LEU A 25 20.18 -18.30 2.61
N LEU A 26 19.57 -18.61 3.77
CA LEU A 26 18.68 -17.68 4.46
C LEU A 26 19.41 -16.39 4.87
N LEU A 27 20.60 -16.51 5.45
CA LEU A 27 21.41 -15.36 5.85
C LEU A 27 21.82 -14.49 4.66
N ALA A 28 22.21 -15.12 3.54
CA ALA A 28 22.55 -14.43 2.30
C ALA A 28 21.33 -13.71 1.70
N GLY A 29 20.15 -14.34 1.74
CA GLY A 29 18.90 -13.71 1.30
C GLY A 29 18.54 -12.46 2.12
N PHE A 30 18.67 -12.53 3.45
CA PHE A 30 18.49 -11.36 4.31
C PHE A 30 19.52 -10.26 4.05
N ALA A 31 20.79 -10.61 3.84
CA ALA A 31 21.84 -9.65 3.50
C ALA A 31 21.57 -8.95 2.16
N ALA A 32 21.17 -9.70 1.14
CA ALA A 32 20.77 -9.16 -0.16
C ALA A 32 19.59 -8.18 -0.03
N GLN A 33 18.60 -8.49 0.82
CA GLN A 33 17.47 -7.60 1.04
C GLN A 33 17.85 -6.31 1.77
N LEU A 34 18.71 -6.42 2.79
CA LEU A 34 19.22 -5.26 3.52
C LEU A 34 20.07 -4.35 2.62
N SER A 35 20.82 -4.93 1.67
CA SER A 35 21.57 -4.18 0.66
C SER A 35 20.67 -3.35 -0.24
N ALA A 36 19.58 -3.97 -0.73
CA ALA A 36 18.60 -3.31 -1.59
C ALA A 36 17.87 -2.20 -0.84
N LEU A 37 17.50 -2.44 0.42
CA LEU A 37 16.77 -1.48 1.22
C LEU A 37 17.56 -0.20 1.51
N CYS A 38 18.85 -0.32 1.81
CA CYS A 38 19.70 0.81 2.16
C CYS A 38 20.44 1.41 0.95
N ALA A 39 20.13 0.95 -0.27
CA ALA A 39 20.82 1.31 -1.52
C ALA A 39 22.34 1.21 -1.40
N ARG A 40 22.84 0.13 -0.77
CA ARG A 40 24.27 -0.09 -0.53
C ARG A 40 24.81 -1.20 -1.43
N PRO A 41 26.05 -1.07 -1.94
CA PRO A 41 26.69 -2.13 -2.69
C PRO A 41 26.89 -3.35 -1.77
N GLY A 42 26.61 -4.55 -2.28
CA GLY A 42 26.73 -5.79 -1.52
C GLY A 42 28.13 -6.06 -0.95
N SER A 43 29.17 -5.44 -1.51
CA SER A 43 30.55 -5.50 -1.01
C SER A 43 30.72 -4.92 0.39
N GLU A 44 29.94 -3.89 0.77
CA GLU A 44 29.98 -3.31 2.12
C GLU A 44 29.34 -4.24 3.18
N LEU A 45 28.58 -5.25 2.75
CA LEU A 45 27.90 -6.22 3.61
C LEU A 45 28.66 -7.55 3.76
N ALA A 46 29.79 -7.71 3.07
CA ALA A 46 30.60 -8.92 3.16
C ALA A 46 31.09 -9.19 4.60
N GLY A 47 31.59 -8.16 5.29
CA GLY A 47 32.02 -8.28 6.70
C GLY A 47 30.90 -8.70 7.66
N PRO A 48 29.76 -7.97 7.69
CA PRO A 48 28.58 -8.35 8.46
C PRO A 48 28.07 -9.78 8.18
N TRP A 49 28.04 -10.17 6.90
CA TRP A 49 27.62 -11.52 6.50
C TRP A 49 28.61 -12.58 6.98
N LEU A 50 29.92 -12.35 6.86
CA LEU A 50 30.96 -13.23 7.38
C LEU A 50 30.83 -13.40 8.91
N GLY A 51 30.47 -12.35 9.64
CA GLY A 51 30.19 -12.42 11.08
C GLY A 51 29.02 -13.35 11.41
N GLY A 52 27.89 -13.22 10.70
CA GLY A 52 26.74 -14.12 10.85
C GLY A 52 27.06 -15.57 10.44
N ALA A 53 27.81 -15.74 9.36
CA ALA A 53 28.28 -17.02 8.84
C ALA A 53 29.18 -17.76 9.84
N ALA A 54 30.16 -17.05 10.41
CA ALA A 54 31.03 -17.58 11.46
C ALA A 54 30.24 -18.01 12.70
N LEU A 55 29.20 -17.25 13.06
CA LEU A 55 28.35 -17.58 14.20
C LEU A 55 27.51 -18.86 13.96
N LEU A 56 27.01 -19.08 12.73
CA LEU A 56 26.34 -20.34 12.36
C LEU A 56 27.30 -21.54 12.48
N LEU A 57 28.54 -21.38 11.99
CA LEU A 57 29.57 -22.42 12.10
C LEU A 57 29.97 -22.69 13.54
N LEU A 58 30.11 -21.65 14.37
CA LEU A 58 30.41 -21.78 15.79
C LEU A 58 29.30 -22.57 16.50
N GLN A 59 28.03 -22.25 16.23
CA GLN A 59 26.89 -22.95 16.81
C GLN A 59 26.82 -24.43 16.35
N ALA A 60 27.20 -24.72 15.11
CA ALA A 60 27.33 -26.08 14.60
C ALA A 60 28.49 -26.85 15.26
N GLY A 61 29.64 -26.21 15.44
CA GLY A 61 30.80 -26.77 16.13
C GLY A 61 30.51 -27.09 17.61
N LEU A 62 29.86 -26.18 18.32
CA LEU A 62 29.48 -26.39 19.73
C LEU A 62 28.44 -27.50 19.92
N LEU A 63 27.60 -27.75 18.91
CA LEU A 63 26.71 -28.91 18.89
C LEU A 63 27.49 -30.22 18.73
N LYS A 64 28.49 -30.26 17.83
CA LYS A 64 29.37 -31.43 17.64
C LYS A 64 30.20 -31.76 18.88
N ILE A 65 30.73 -30.73 19.56
CA ILE A 65 31.55 -30.86 20.76
C ILE A 65 30.68 -31.06 22.03
N ASN A 66 29.36 -31.11 21.90
CA ASN A 66 28.40 -31.32 22.98
C ASN A 66 28.60 -30.38 24.19
N ARG A 67 28.75 -29.07 23.93
CA ARG A 67 28.90 -28.00 24.94
C ARG A 67 27.59 -27.18 25.07
N PRO A 68 26.52 -27.73 25.68
CA PRO A 68 25.19 -27.10 25.67
C PRO A 68 25.11 -25.81 26.49
N ARG A 69 25.92 -25.67 27.55
CA ARG A 69 25.95 -24.46 28.40
C ARG A 69 26.44 -23.25 27.61
N LEU A 70 27.59 -23.38 26.95
CA LEU A 70 28.17 -22.33 26.11
C LEU A 70 27.26 -21.97 24.92
N ARG A 71 26.61 -22.97 24.32
CA ARG A 71 25.64 -22.74 23.25
C ARG A 71 24.41 -21.94 23.70
N LYS A 72 23.91 -22.20 24.92
CA LYS A 72 22.76 -21.47 25.49
C LYS A 72 23.13 -20.06 25.97
N SER A 73 24.41 -19.80 26.29
CA SER A 73 24.87 -18.47 26.69
C SER A 73 25.22 -17.57 25.50
N LEU A 74 25.44 -18.10 24.29
CA LEU A 74 25.75 -17.30 23.10
C LEU A 74 24.74 -16.18 22.81
N PRO A 75 23.41 -16.39 22.86
CA PRO A 75 22.44 -15.30 22.68
C PRO A 75 22.52 -14.22 23.76
N LEU A 76 22.83 -14.60 25.01
CA LEU A 76 22.99 -13.67 26.12
C LEU A 76 24.26 -12.81 25.96
N ILE A 77 25.37 -13.44 25.54
CA ILE A 77 26.63 -12.74 25.24
C ILE A 77 26.42 -11.77 24.07
N TRP A 78 25.75 -12.23 23.02
CA TRP A 78 25.39 -11.39 21.88
C TRP A 78 24.54 -10.20 22.30
N LEU A 79 23.52 -10.41 23.14
CA LEU A 79 22.66 -9.35 23.65
C LEU A 79 23.46 -8.31 24.46
N GLY A 80 24.35 -8.76 25.34
CA GLY A 80 25.25 -7.88 26.10
C GLY A 80 26.13 -7.03 25.19
N LEU A 81 26.70 -7.62 24.13
CA LEU A 81 27.53 -6.91 23.16
C LEU A 81 26.72 -5.90 22.33
N MET A 82 25.48 -6.24 21.94
CA MET A 82 24.59 -5.31 21.24
C MET A 82 24.18 -4.12 22.13
N LEU A 83 23.95 -4.34 23.43
CA LEU A 83 23.64 -3.27 24.37
C LEU A 83 24.76 -2.24 24.47
N CYS A 84 26.03 -2.67 24.44
CA CYS A 84 27.18 -1.77 24.41
C CYS A 84 27.26 -0.93 23.11
N LEU A 85 26.65 -1.42 22.03
CA LEU A 85 26.69 -0.79 20.70
C LEU A 85 25.41 -0.03 20.33
N LEU A 86 24.51 0.16 21.30
CA LEU A 86 23.17 0.71 21.09
C LEU A 86 23.14 2.02 20.29
N PRO A 87 24.03 3.01 20.50
CA PRO A 87 24.00 4.26 19.73
C PRO A 87 24.18 4.03 18.22
N TRP A 88 25.14 3.18 17.84
CA TRP A 88 25.41 2.86 16.43
C TRP A 88 24.31 1.99 15.82
N LEU A 89 23.74 1.06 16.60
CA LEU A 89 22.58 0.27 16.19
C LEU A 89 21.37 1.16 15.89
N PHE A 90 21.11 2.15 16.76
CA PHE A 90 20.01 3.07 16.57
C PHE A 90 20.19 3.94 15.32
N SER A 91 21.39 4.50 15.12
CA SER A 91 21.70 5.27 13.90
C SER A 91 21.58 4.42 12.63
N GLY A 92 22.04 3.16 12.64
CA GLY A 92 21.87 2.26 11.50
C GLY A 92 20.41 1.84 11.26
N ALA A 93 19.63 1.67 12.33
CA ALA A 93 18.20 1.38 12.25
C ALA A 93 17.41 2.55 11.64
N LEU A 94 17.72 3.78 12.03
CA LEU A 94 17.14 4.99 11.42
C LEU A 94 17.45 5.08 9.92
N ALA A 95 18.66 4.71 9.51
CA ALA A 95 19.00 4.67 8.09
C ALA A 95 18.21 3.61 7.32
N CYS A 96 18.00 2.43 7.89
CA CYS A 96 17.12 1.42 7.31
C CYS A 96 15.67 1.93 7.23
N ALA A 97 15.18 2.59 8.27
CA ALA A 97 13.86 3.22 8.26
C ALA A 97 13.73 4.26 7.15
N ASN A 98 14.77 5.06 6.89
CA ASN A 98 14.81 5.98 5.76
C ASN A 98 14.78 5.24 4.41
N GLY A 99 15.47 4.11 4.28
CA GLY A 99 15.36 3.24 3.09
C GLY A 99 13.94 2.72 2.88
N LEU A 100 13.26 2.29 3.96
CA LEU A 100 11.84 1.87 3.92
C LEU A 100 10.94 3.04 3.48
N ILE A 101 11.17 4.24 4.01
CA ILE A 101 10.42 5.45 3.64
C ILE A 101 10.64 5.81 2.18
N GLN A 102 11.88 5.74 1.67
CA GLN A 102 12.18 6.00 0.26
C GLN A 102 11.50 5.00 -0.67
N ALA A 103 11.57 3.71 -0.34
CA ALA A 103 10.90 2.69 -1.12
C ALA A 103 9.37 2.88 -1.11
N TRP A 104 8.80 3.28 0.03
CA TRP A 104 7.39 3.64 0.12
C TRP A 104 7.04 4.85 -0.74
N ASN A 105 7.83 5.92 -0.65
CA ASN A 105 7.64 7.15 -1.42
C ASN A 105 7.64 6.86 -2.94
N LEU A 106 8.55 6.01 -3.40
CA LEU A 106 8.59 5.59 -4.80
C LEU A 106 7.42 4.67 -5.19
N ALA A 107 6.99 3.77 -4.31
CA ALA A 107 5.95 2.80 -4.62
C ALA A 107 4.54 3.38 -4.59
N GLU A 108 4.28 4.34 -3.72
CA GLU A 108 2.95 4.93 -3.48
C GLU A 108 2.86 6.39 -3.96
N GLU A 109 3.86 6.88 -4.70
CA GLU A 109 3.99 8.28 -5.15
C GLU A 109 3.77 9.26 -3.98
N ASP A 110 4.38 8.92 -2.84
CA ASP A 110 4.29 9.64 -1.57
C ASP A 110 5.57 10.46 -1.36
N ALA A 111 5.52 11.47 -0.49
CA ALA A 111 6.66 12.36 -0.23
C ALA A 111 6.89 12.53 1.27
N ARG A 112 6.93 11.41 2.00
CA ARG A 112 7.22 11.42 3.43
C ARG A 112 8.66 11.87 3.70
N ARG A 113 8.81 12.74 4.70
CA ARG A 113 10.12 13.22 5.14
C ARG A 113 10.98 12.09 5.69
N LEU A 114 12.27 12.13 5.38
CA LEU A 114 13.25 11.23 5.96
C LEU A 114 13.56 11.66 7.39
N LEU A 115 13.84 10.68 8.25
CA LEU A 115 14.25 10.90 9.63
C LEU A 115 15.65 11.50 9.66
N ALA A 116 15.80 12.61 10.39
CA ALA A 116 17.10 13.24 10.62
C ALA A 116 18.03 12.28 11.39
N ASN A 117 19.27 12.14 10.91
CA ASN A 117 20.23 11.22 11.51
C ASN A 117 21.65 11.83 11.45
N PRO A 118 21.97 12.80 12.33
CA PRO A 118 23.23 13.52 12.30
C PRO A 118 24.44 12.67 12.71
N THR A 119 24.22 11.52 13.35
CA THR A 119 25.27 10.61 13.85
C THR A 119 25.52 9.42 12.90
N LEU A 120 24.96 9.47 11.70
CA LEU A 120 25.09 8.40 10.72
C LEU A 120 26.52 8.35 10.18
N THR A 121 27.25 7.29 10.53
CA THR A 121 28.59 7.02 10.02
C THR A 121 28.64 5.67 9.29
N ARG A 122 29.69 5.43 8.49
CA ARG A 122 29.96 4.11 7.90
C ARG A 122 30.05 3.01 8.97
N LEU A 123 30.57 3.35 10.15
CA LEU A 123 30.65 2.43 11.27
C LEU A 123 29.26 2.09 11.83
N SER A 124 28.34 3.06 11.91
CA SER A 124 26.95 2.83 12.33
C SER A 124 26.26 1.77 11.46
N TYR A 125 26.45 1.83 10.14
CA TYR A 125 25.93 0.80 9.22
C TYR A 125 26.56 -0.57 9.48
N SER A 126 27.88 -0.64 9.54
CA SER A 126 28.60 -1.91 9.73
C SER A 126 28.18 -2.60 11.05
N VAL A 127 28.10 -1.83 12.13
CA VAL A 127 27.67 -2.32 13.45
C VAL A 127 26.20 -2.78 13.41
N PHE A 128 25.31 -2.01 12.81
CA PHE A 128 23.90 -2.37 12.66
C PHE A 128 23.70 -3.65 11.85
N PHE A 129 24.28 -3.72 10.64
CA PHE A 129 24.14 -4.91 9.81
C PHE A 129 24.77 -6.15 10.44
N THR A 130 25.91 -5.99 11.11
CA THR A 130 26.55 -7.09 11.85
C THR A 130 25.63 -7.57 12.95
N GLY A 131 25.04 -6.65 13.74
CA GLY A 131 24.05 -6.98 14.75
C GLY A 131 22.85 -7.74 14.19
N VAL A 132 22.20 -7.20 13.15
CA VAL A 132 21.03 -7.83 12.53
C VAL A 132 21.36 -9.21 11.97
N LEU A 133 22.44 -9.37 11.19
CA LEU A 133 22.78 -10.65 10.57
C LEU A 133 23.23 -11.70 11.61
N THR A 134 23.98 -11.31 12.63
CA THR A 134 24.34 -12.23 13.71
C THR A 134 23.13 -12.62 14.58
N GLY A 135 22.19 -11.69 14.82
CA GLY A 135 20.91 -11.99 15.46
C GLY A 135 20.05 -12.95 14.64
N LEU A 136 19.93 -12.71 13.33
CA LEU A 136 19.24 -13.62 12.40
C LEU A 136 19.89 -15.00 12.35
N ALA A 137 21.23 -15.09 12.37
CA ALA A 137 21.94 -16.36 12.46
C ALA A 137 21.54 -17.16 13.72
N ILE A 138 21.40 -16.50 14.88
CA ILE A 138 20.91 -17.14 16.11
C ILE A 138 19.45 -17.60 15.94
N LEU A 139 18.57 -16.77 15.38
CA LEU A 139 17.17 -17.10 15.15
C LEU A 139 16.98 -18.27 14.18
N ILE A 140 17.68 -18.25 13.04
CA ILE A 140 17.67 -19.33 12.06
C ILE A 140 18.16 -20.62 12.71
N TRP A 141 19.26 -20.56 13.46
CA TRP A 141 19.79 -21.75 14.12
C TRP A 141 18.81 -22.32 15.15
N THR A 142 18.25 -21.48 16.02
CA THR A 142 17.29 -21.91 17.05
C THR A 142 15.98 -22.44 16.45
N GLY A 143 15.53 -21.83 15.35
CA GLY A 143 14.31 -22.19 14.62
C GLY A 143 14.46 -23.38 13.65
N ARG A 144 15.69 -23.86 13.38
CA ARG A 144 15.96 -24.85 12.32
C ARG A 144 15.12 -26.14 12.38
N LYS A 145 14.76 -26.58 13.60
CA LYS A 145 13.95 -27.80 13.81
C LYS A 145 12.44 -27.57 13.63
N ARG A 146 12.03 -26.33 13.36
CA ARG A 146 10.65 -25.89 13.17
C ARG A 146 10.57 -25.03 11.90
N PRO A 147 10.76 -25.62 10.70
CA PRO A 147 10.81 -24.85 9.45
C PRO A 147 9.53 -24.04 9.18
N GLY A 148 8.37 -24.48 9.68
CA GLY A 148 7.12 -23.72 9.57
C GLY A 148 7.17 -22.34 10.24
N TRP A 149 7.87 -22.18 11.36
CA TRP A 149 8.03 -20.87 12.02
C TRP A 149 8.96 -19.94 11.24
N ILE A 150 10.03 -20.49 10.65
CA ILE A 150 10.94 -19.75 9.77
C ILE A 150 10.18 -19.35 8.49
N GLY A 151 9.40 -20.27 7.91
CA GLY A 151 8.57 -20.00 6.74
C GLY A 151 7.51 -18.93 6.99
N LEU A 152 6.84 -18.95 8.15
CA LEU A 152 5.90 -17.90 8.55
C LEU A 152 6.61 -16.54 8.69
N GLY A 153 7.79 -16.51 9.31
CA GLY A 153 8.59 -15.27 9.43
C GLY A 153 9.00 -14.71 8.06
N ILE A 154 9.46 -15.57 7.15
CA ILE A 154 9.78 -15.19 5.76
C ILE A 154 8.53 -14.68 5.05
N LEU A 155 7.38 -15.33 5.21
CA LEU A 155 6.12 -14.89 4.60
C LEU A 155 5.70 -13.50 5.09
N ILE A 156 5.76 -13.26 6.41
CA ILE A 156 5.45 -11.96 7.02
C ILE A 156 6.40 -10.87 6.50
N PHE A 157 7.65 -11.22 6.22
CA PHE A 157 8.64 -10.29 5.68
C PHE A 157 8.47 -10.05 4.17
N VAL A 158 8.14 -11.10 3.41
CA VAL A 158 8.06 -11.07 1.94
C VAL A 158 6.77 -10.44 1.43
N LEU A 159 5.64 -10.60 2.12
CA LEU A 159 4.37 -10.04 1.65
C LEU A 159 4.36 -8.50 1.61
N PRO A 160 4.81 -7.77 2.66
CA PRO A 160 5.03 -6.32 2.59
C PRO A 160 6.13 -5.98 1.57
N GLY A 161 7.20 -6.79 1.57
CA GLY A 161 8.18 -7.01 0.50
C GLY A 161 7.76 -6.62 -0.90
N LEU A 162 6.83 -7.43 -1.39
CA LEU A 162 6.35 -7.42 -2.76
C LEU A 162 5.42 -6.23 -3.00
N ARG A 163 4.64 -5.81 -1.99
CA ARG A 163 3.71 -4.69 -2.11
C ARG A 163 4.44 -3.34 -2.25
N VAL A 164 5.42 -3.09 -1.40
CA VAL A 164 6.14 -1.80 -1.33
C VAL A 164 7.30 -1.73 -2.32
N ARG A 165 7.40 -2.70 -3.25
CA ARG A 165 8.41 -2.77 -4.32
C ARG A 165 9.88 -2.82 -3.84
N TRP A 166 10.13 -3.07 -2.56
CA TRP A 166 11.49 -3.05 -1.98
C TRP A 166 12.23 -4.39 -2.04
N MET A 167 11.57 -5.48 -2.46
CA MET A 167 12.16 -6.83 -2.40
C MET A 167 13.03 -7.11 -3.62
N SER A 168 14.29 -7.51 -3.41
CA SER A 168 15.17 -7.92 -4.50
C SER A 168 14.87 -9.36 -4.95
N ALA A 169 15.02 -9.62 -6.26
CA ALA A 169 14.85 -10.96 -6.83
C ALA A 169 15.78 -11.98 -6.14
N TRP A 170 17.06 -11.63 -6.03
CA TRP A 170 18.08 -12.45 -5.37
C TRP A 170 17.76 -12.76 -3.91
N ALA A 171 17.24 -11.79 -3.15
CA ALA A 171 16.80 -12.06 -1.78
C ALA A 171 15.69 -13.09 -1.74
N LEU A 172 14.68 -12.98 -2.60
CA LEU A 172 13.56 -13.92 -2.66
C LEU A 172 14.03 -15.33 -3.02
N ILE A 173 14.89 -15.46 -4.04
CA ILE A 173 15.43 -16.77 -4.49
C ILE A 173 16.19 -17.45 -3.34
N LEU A 174 17.10 -16.72 -2.68
CA LEU A 174 17.91 -17.25 -1.59
C LEU A 174 17.08 -17.63 -0.36
N LEU A 175 16.07 -16.82 -0.01
CA LEU A 175 15.16 -17.12 1.10
C LEU A 175 14.31 -18.36 0.82
N LEU A 176 13.76 -18.51 -0.38
CA LEU A 176 12.97 -19.67 -0.77
C LEU A 176 13.82 -20.94 -0.88
N ALA A 177 15.02 -20.86 -1.45
CA ALA A 177 15.96 -21.98 -1.52
C ALA A 177 16.39 -22.44 -0.13
N GLY A 178 16.69 -21.50 0.78
CA GLY A 178 17.01 -21.80 2.17
C GLY A 178 15.84 -22.43 2.93
N LEU A 179 14.61 -21.96 2.72
CA LEU A 179 13.41 -22.55 3.31
C LEU A 179 13.15 -23.97 2.79
N ALA A 180 13.28 -24.19 1.48
CA ALA A 180 13.14 -25.49 0.86
C ALA A 180 14.17 -26.49 1.38
N ALA A 181 15.42 -26.06 1.56
CA ALA A 181 16.48 -26.88 2.16
C ALA A 181 16.13 -27.34 3.58
N LEU A 182 15.64 -26.44 4.44
CA LEU A 182 15.19 -26.78 5.79
C LEU A 182 13.98 -27.73 5.77
N TRP A 183 13.05 -27.52 4.85
CA TRP A 183 11.84 -28.34 4.76
C TRP A 183 12.15 -29.76 4.27
N LEU A 184 13.02 -29.91 3.26
CA LEU A 184 13.49 -31.21 2.77
C LEU A 184 14.25 -32.00 3.85
N ASP A 185 15.07 -31.33 4.67
CA ASP A 185 15.76 -31.98 5.78
C ASP A 185 14.78 -32.39 6.90
N TRP A 186 13.78 -31.55 7.20
CA TRP A 186 12.78 -31.80 8.25
C TRP A 186 11.79 -32.93 7.92
N VAL A 187 11.23 -32.94 6.70
CA VAL A 187 10.31 -34.02 6.26
C VAL A 187 11.04 -35.36 6.19
N GLY A 188 12.36 -35.34 6.02
CA GLY A 188 13.13 -36.55 5.82
C GLY A 188 12.81 -37.24 4.48
N ALA A 189 12.15 -36.55 3.56
CA ALA A 189 11.75 -37.08 2.27
C ALA A 189 12.99 -37.46 1.45
N ALA A 190 13.00 -38.68 0.90
CA ALA A 190 14.03 -39.22 0.00
C ALA A 190 15.44 -39.40 0.58
N SER A 191 16.28 -40.13 -0.18
CA SER A 191 17.70 -40.37 0.15
C SER A 191 18.51 -39.07 0.07
N LYS A 192 19.65 -39.01 0.78
CA LYS A 192 20.52 -37.82 0.84
C LYS A 192 20.82 -37.24 -0.56
N GLY A 193 21.16 -38.08 -1.53
CA GLY A 193 21.43 -37.64 -2.92
C GLY A 193 20.23 -37.05 -3.65
N LYS A 194 19.03 -37.61 -3.45
CA LYS A 194 17.79 -37.08 -4.05
C LYS A 194 17.42 -35.70 -3.48
N ARG A 195 17.69 -35.44 -2.20
CA ARG A 195 17.44 -34.12 -1.60
C ARG A 195 18.31 -33.02 -2.21
N TRP A 196 19.56 -33.34 -2.53
CA TRP A 196 20.46 -32.43 -3.25
C TRP A 196 20.00 -32.18 -4.69
N LEU A 197 19.51 -33.22 -5.37
CA LEU A 197 18.94 -33.08 -6.71
C LEU A 197 17.70 -32.18 -6.69
N TRP A 198 16.79 -32.35 -5.72
CA TRP A 198 15.62 -31.47 -5.55
C TRP A 198 15.99 -30.03 -5.24
N LEU A 199 16.99 -29.79 -4.39
CA LEU A 199 17.49 -28.45 -4.13
C LEU A 199 18.06 -27.78 -5.40
N GLY A 200 18.83 -28.54 -6.19
CA GLY A 200 19.36 -28.08 -7.48
C GLY A 200 18.26 -27.76 -8.49
N MET A 201 17.22 -28.60 -8.58
CA MET A 201 16.06 -28.37 -9.44
C MET A 201 15.25 -27.14 -9.02
N ILE A 202 15.07 -26.92 -7.71
CA ILE A 202 14.40 -25.72 -7.19
C ILE A 202 15.23 -24.47 -7.51
N GLY A 203 16.56 -24.53 -7.34
CA GLY A 203 17.46 -23.44 -7.75
C GLY A 203 17.39 -23.14 -9.25
N LEU A 204 17.35 -24.18 -10.08
CA LEU A 204 17.21 -24.06 -11.55
C LEU A 204 15.86 -23.49 -11.98
N LEU A 205 14.78 -23.85 -11.28
CA LEU A 205 13.45 -23.32 -11.54
C LEU A 205 13.30 -21.86 -11.09
N LEU A 206 14.09 -21.41 -10.13
CA LEU A 206 14.11 -20.04 -9.63
C LEU A 206 15.10 -19.12 -10.37
N LEU A 207 16.06 -19.67 -11.14
CA LEU A 207 17.05 -18.93 -11.94
C LEU A 207 16.46 -17.96 -12.98
N PRO A 208 15.34 -18.25 -13.66
CA PRO A 208 14.70 -17.30 -14.57
C PRO A 208 14.30 -15.98 -13.90
N LEU A 209 14.07 -15.98 -12.58
CA LEU A 209 13.74 -14.78 -11.82
C LEU A 209 14.95 -13.85 -11.58
N SER A 210 16.17 -14.21 -12.01
CA SER A 210 17.44 -13.54 -11.68
C SER A 210 18.12 -12.81 -12.87
N GLY A 211 17.42 -12.62 -13.99
CA GLY A 211 17.97 -12.00 -15.21
C GLY A 211 17.83 -10.47 -15.25
N SER A 212 18.91 -9.77 -15.63
CA SER A 212 19.13 -8.33 -15.42
C SER A 212 18.28 -7.32 -16.21
N ASP A 213 17.52 -7.71 -17.22
CA ASP A 213 16.57 -6.83 -17.95
C ASP A 213 15.09 -7.29 -17.83
N PRO A 214 14.77 -8.60 -17.82
CA PRO A 214 13.43 -9.10 -17.50
C PRO A 214 13.01 -8.89 -16.03
N GLU A 215 13.98 -8.69 -15.11
CA GLU A 215 13.77 -8.45 -13.68
C GLU A 215 12.75 -7.33 -13.39
N LEU A 216 12.78 -6.25 -14.17
CA LEU A 216 11.83 -5.15 -13.98
C LEU A 216 10.46 -5.45 -14.59
N SER A 217 10.34 -6.31 -15.60
CA SER A 217 9.05 -6.60 -16.23
C SER A 217 8.32 -7.73 -15.50
N GLU A 218 8.97 -8.87 -15.30
CA GLU A 218 8.34 -10.06 -14.69
C GLU A 218 8.03 -9.86 -13.22
N MET A 219 8.95 -9.30 -12.42
CA MET A 219 8.64 -9.00 -11.02
C MET A 219 7.56 -7.93 -10.93
N THR A 220 7.54 -6.94 -11.81
CA THR A 220 6.52 -5.90 -11.78
C THR A 220 5.17 -6.43 -12.24
N GLN A 221 5.14 -7.36 -13.19
CA GLN A 221 3.94 -8.11 -13.55
C GLN A 221 3.46 -8.99 -12.40
N LEU A 222 4.31 -9.83 -11.79
CA LEU A 222 3.98 -10.64 -10.62
C LEU A 222 3.44 -9.78 -9.48
N ARG A 223 4.07 -8.63 -9.20
CA ARG A 223 3.61 -7.65 -8.20
C ARG A 223 2.23 -7.10 -8.55
N LYS A 224 2.02 -6.64 -9.79
CA LYS A 224 0.73 -6.14 -10.27
C LYS A 224 -0.36 -7.22 -10.19
N THR A 225 -0.05 -8.45 -10.60
CA THR A 225 -0.97 -9.58 -10.53
C THR A 225 -1.31 -9.96 -9.10
N LEU A 226 -0.33 -10.02 -8.19
CA LEU A 226 -0.59 -10.32 -6.78
C LEU A 226 -1.37 -9.20 -6.10
N ALA A 227 -1.01 -7.94 -6.34
CA ALA A 227 -1.73 -6.79 -5.80
C ALA A 227 -3.18 -6.78 -6.29
N GLY A 228 -3.41 -6.97 -7.60
CA GLY A 228 -4.75 -7.07 -8.19
C GLY A 228 -5.53 -8.27 -7.65
N ARG A 229 -4.91 -9.45 -7.52
CA ARG A 229 -5.56 -10.64 -6.94
C ARG A 229 -5.91 -10.44 -5.47
N LEU A 230 -5.06 -9.81 -4.69
CA LEU A 230 -5.35 -9.48 -3.30
C LEU A 230 -6.48 -8.45 -3.19
N ASP A 231 -6.48 -7.42 -4.04
CA ASP A 231 -7.53 -6.40 -4.08
C ASP A 231 -8.88 -7.03 -4.45
N THR A 232 -8.92 -7.85 -5.50
CA THR A 232 -10.13 -8.57 -5.93
C THR A 232 -10.62 -9.61 -4.92
N LEU A 233 -9.72 -10.31 -4.23
CA LEU A 233 -10.11 -11.25 -3.16
C LEU A 233 -10.70 -10.49 -1.97
N ARG A 234 -10.12 -9.34 -1.63
CA ARG A 234 -10.54 -8.52 -0.49
C ARG A 234 -11.87 -7.83 -0.77
N TYR A 235 -11.95 -7.13 -1.90
CA TYR A 235 -13.04 -6.21 -2.21
C TYR A 235 -14.04 -6.73 -3.25
N GLY A 236 -13.79 -7.89 -3.87
CA GLY A 236 -14.59 -8.40 -4.98
C GLY A 236 -14.00 -7.96 -6.33
N ARG A 237 -14.49 -8.57 -7.42
CA ARG A 237 -14.14 -8.10 -8.77
C ARG A 237 -14.71 -6.70 -8.96
N ASP A 238 -13.97 -5.89 -9.69
CA ASP A 238 -14.45 -4.56 -10.00
C ASP A 238 -15.38 -4.60 -11.20
N SER A 239 -16.65 -4.29 -10.99
CA SER A 239 -17.59 -4.03 -12.09
C SER A 239 -17.46 -2.60 -12.63
N LEU A 240 -16.71 -1.71 -11.94
CA LEU A 240 -16.52 -0.31 -12.29
C LEU A 240 -15.02 -0.01 -12.46
N PRO A 241 -14.50 0.23 -13.67
CA PRO A 241 -13.06 0.09 -13.95
C PRO A 241 -12.11 1.16 -13.35
N GLN A 242 -12.46 1.82 -12.23
CA GLN A 242 -11.62 2.78 -11.47
C GLN A 242 -10.90 3.79 -12.38
N GLY A 243 -11.61 4.36 -13.35
CA GLY A 243 -11.05 5.34 -14.29
C GLY A 243 -10.27 4.77 -15.48
N ASN A 244 -10.17 3.44 -15.62
CA ASN A 244 -9.58 2.79 -16.79
C ASN A 244 -10.56 2.78 -17.97
N LEU A 245 -10.36 3.68 -18.94
CA LEU A 245 -11.27 3.87 -20.07
C LEU A 245 -11.24 2.68 -21.05
N TRP A 246 -10.15 1.93 -21.10
CA TRP A 246 -10.03 0.70 -21.89
C TRP A 246 -11.00 -0.40 -21.46
N GLU A 247 -11.44 -0.35 -20.21
CA GLU A 247 -12.39 -1.31 -19.62
C GLU A 247 -13.80 -0.70 -19.50
N ALA A 248 -14.03 0.52 -19.99
CA ALA A 248 -15.32 1.21 -19.87
C ALA A 248 -16.46 0.44 -20.56
N ALA A 249 -16.19 -0.30 -21.63
CA ALA A 249 -17.18 -1.15 -22.29
C ALA A 249 -17.74 -2.24 -21.36
N GLN A 250 -17.00 -2.64 -20.32
CA GLN A 250 -17.46 -3.62 -19.33
C GLN A 250 -18.63 -3.08 -18.49
N LEU A 251 -18.77 -1.74 -18.37
CA LEU A 251 -19.90 -1.11 -17.69
C LEU A 251 -21.26 -1.44 -18.34
N LEU A 252 -21.25 -1.75 -19.64
CA LEU A 252 -22.45 -2.11 -20.40
C LEU A 252 -22.71 -3.63 -20.39
N THR A 253 -21.89 -4.41 -19.69
CA THR A 253 -21.93 -5.87 -19.75
C THR A 253 -22.69 -6.45 -18.57
N GLY A 254 -23.85 -7.06 -18.85
CA GLY A 254 -24.66 -7.82 -17.90
C GLY A 254 -25.67 -6.97 -17.13
N ASP A 255 -26.75 -7.63 -16.66
CA ASP A 255 -27.88 -6.99 -15.97
C ASP A 255 -27.91 -7.29 -14.47
N ALA A 256 -26.84 -7.89 -13.94
CA ALA A 256 -26.77 -8.23 -12.53
C ALA A 256 -26.72 -6.95 -11.68
N PRO A 257 -27.53 -6.83 -10.60
CA PRO A 257 -27.54 -5.64 -9.78
C PRO A 257 -26.19 -5.42 -9.12
N ALA A 258 -25.59 -4.24 -9.34
CA ALA A 258 -24.32 -3.86 -8.72
C ALA A 258 -24.52 -3.29 -7.31
N LEU A 259 -25.52 -2.41 -7.17
CA LEU A 259 -25.87 -1.71 -5.93
C LEU A 259 -27.40 -1.72 -5.76
N THR A 260 -27.87 -1.84 -4.51
CA THR A 260 -29.26 -1.56 -4.13
C THR A 260 -29.27 -0.31 -3.27
N VAL A 261 -30.09 0.69 -3.64
CA VAL A 261 -30.17 1.97 -2.94
C VAL A 261 -31.57 2.12 -2.38
N THR A 262 -31.68 2.29 -1.07
CA THR A 262 -32.93 2.65 -0.38
C THR A 262 -32.83 4.12 0.03
N THR A 263 -33.84 4.91 -0.29
CA THR A 263 -33.91 6.34 0.00
C THR A 263 -35.35 6.77 0.26
N GLN A 264 -35.53 7.85 1.01
CA GLN A 264 -36.84 8.43 1.28
C GLN A 264 -37.28 9.43 0.18
N GLN A 265 -36.32 9.93 -0.61
CA GLN A 265 -36.56 10.94 -1.65
C GLN A 265 -36.26 10.39 -3.04
N LEU A 266 -37.18 10.59 -3.98
CA LEU A 266 -37.01 10.17 -5.38
C LEU A 266 -36.36 11.29 -6.20
N LYS A 267 -35.04 11.22 -6.38
CA LYS A 267 -34.25 12.15 -7.19
C LYS A 267 -32.98 11.47 -7.75
N THR A 268 -32.24 12.17 -8.62
CA THR A 268 -30.99 11.66 -9.19
C THR A 268 -29.83 11.80 -8.21
N PHE A 269 -29.20 10.67 -7.85
CA PHE A 269 -28.00 10.63 -7.01
C PHE A 269 -26.76 10.22 -7.80
N TYR A 270 -25.64 10.90 -7.55
CA TYR A 270 -24.33 10.52 -8.06
C TYR A 270 -23.53 9.83 -6.96
N LEU A 271 -23.51 8.49 -6.98
CA LEU A 271 -22.81 7.69 -5.98
C LEU A 271 -21.33 7.55 -6.34
N ARG A 272 -20.45 8.17 -5.56
CA ARG A 272 -19.02 8.23 -5.85
C ARG A 272 -18.34 6.89 -5.60
N GLY A 273 -17.96 6.20 -6.68
CA GLY A 273 -17.21 4.95 -6.66
C GLY A 273 -15.70 5.09 -6.91
N TYR A 274 -15.26 6.20 -7.49
CA TYR A 274 -13.85 6.45 -7.78
C TYR A 274 -13.62 7.94 -8.03
N THR A 275 -12.46 8.46 -7.63
CA THR A 275 -12.04 9.84 -7.91
C THR A 275 -10.68 9.75 -8.58
N GLY A 276 -10.61 10.23 -9.83
CA GLY A 276 -9.37 10.38 -10.58
C GLY A 276 -9.06 11.85 -10.78
N SER A 277 -7.77 12.18 -10.81
CA SER A 277 -7.26 13.55 -10.87
C SER A 277 -6.32 13.75 -12.06
N ARG A 278 -5.56 12.72 -12.45
CA ARG A 278 -4.56 12.82 -13.53
C ARG A 278 -4.91 11.85 -14.64
N TYR A 279 -4.92 12.32 -15.87
CA TYR A 279 -5.15 11.49 -17.04
C TYR A 279 -3.82 11.01 -17.64
N GLU A 280 -3.62 9.70 -17.73
CA GLU A 280 -2.45 9.09 -18.35
C GLU A 280 -2.87 7.89 -19.22
N ALA A 281 -2.61 7.96 -20.53
CA ALA A 281 -2.76 6.85 -21.48
C ALA A 281 -4.08 6.05 -21.35
N GLY A 282 -5.22 6.75 -21.37
CA GLY A 282 -6.54 6.13 -21.29
C GLY A 282 -6.96 5.73 -19.86
N ARG A 283 -6.28 6.24 -18.83
CA ARG A 283 -6.63 6.00 -17.43
C ARG A 283 -6.63 7.28 -16.61
N TRP A 284 -7.68 7.45 -15.81
CA TRP A 284 -7.72 8.43 -14.74
C TRP A 284 -7.08 7.83 -13.47
N LEU A 285 -5.97 8.38 -13.05
CA LEU A 285 -5.22 8.01 -11.84
C LEU A 285 -5.60 8.93 -10.67
N PRO A 286 -5.53 8.45 -9.43
CA PRO A 286 -5.74 9.32 -8.27
C PRO A 286 -4.65 10.39 -8.19
N LEU A 287 -4.92 11.48 -7.45
CA LEU A 287 -3.89 12.47 -7.13
C LEU A 287 -2.70 11.80 -6.44
N GLN A 288 -1.49 12.24 -6.79
CA GLN A 288 -0.27 11.75 -6.16
C GLN A 288 -0.26 12.12 -4.69
N LYS A 289 0.14 11.19 -3.82
CA LYS A 289 0.22 11.47 -2.37
C LYS A 289 1.25 12.54 -2.04
N ALA A 290 2.25 12.70 -2.89
CA ALA A 290 3.23 13.77 -2.80
C ALA A 290 2.60 15.18 -2.85
N ALA A 291 1.41 15.34 -3.45
CA ALA A 291 0.72 16.63 -3.53
C ALA A 291 0.33 17.18 -2.15
N TYR A 292 0.11 16.32 -1.14
CA TYR A 292 -0.23 16.73 0.23
C TYR A 292 1.01 16.93 1.13
N ALA A 293 2.22 16.89 0.57
CA ALA A 293 3.46 17.07 1.32
C ALA A 293 4.07 18.46 1.08
N GLY A 294 5.22 18.72 1.69
CA GLY A 294 5.96 19.98 1.49
C GLY A 294 5.18 21.17 2.01
N LYS A 295 4.72 22.05 1.11
CA LYS A 295 3.91 23.24 1.47
C LYS A 295 2.52 22.89 1.97
N GLN A 296 1.96 21.75 1.53
CA GLN A 296 0.61 21.30 1.89
C GLN A 296 0.62 20.31 3.07
N GLU A 297 1.79 20.07 3.67
CA GLU A 297 1.94 19.11 4.75
C GLU A 297 1.14 19.55 5.99
N GLY A 298 0.31 18.65 6.50
CA GLY A 298 -0.58 18.94 7.63
C GLY A 298 -1.88 19.64 7.26
N MET A 299 -2.08 20.08 6.01
CA MET A 299 -3.31 20.77 5.56
C MET A 299 -4.56 19.96 5.89
N LEU A 300 -4.62 18.68 5.52
CA LEU A 300 -5.79 17.83 5.79
C LEU A 300 -6.06 17.62 7.29
N ALA A 301 -5.00 17.60 8.11
CA ALA A 301 -5.15 17.47 9.57
C ALA A 301 -5.63 18.79 10.19
N TRP A 302 -5.17 19.92 9.66
CA TRP A 302 -5.67 21.24 10.05
C TRP A 302 -7.14 21.42 9.67
N LEU A 303 -7.55 21.06 8.44
CA LEU A 303 -8.95 21.11 8.01
C LEU A 303 -9.86 20.25 8.90
N GLU A 304 -9.38 19.08 9.31
CA GLU A 304 -10.10 18.24 10.27
C GLU A 304 -10.23 18.89 11.65
N ALA A 305 -9.19 19.57 12.13
CA ALA A 305 -9.25 20.31 13.39
C ALA A 305 -10.21 21.50 13.33
N GLU A 306 -10.39 22.12 12.16
CA GLU A 306 -11.39 23.16 11.88
C GLU A 306 -12.81 22.61 11.68
N ASN A 307 -13.02 21.30 11.85
CA ASN A 307 -14.28 20.60 11.61
C ASN A 307 -14.78 20.75 10.15
N PHE A 308 -13.85 20.80 9.19
CA PHE A 308 -14.14 20.89 7.76
C PHE A 308 -13.99 19.52 7.08
N PRO A 309 -15.10 18.79 6.81
CA PRO A 309 -15.02 17.47 6.20
C PRO A 309 -14.86 17.59 4.68
N VAL A 310 -13.61 17.60 4.20
CA VAL A 310 -13.27 17.71 2.77
C VAL A 310 -14.10 16.78 1.86
N ALA A 311 -14.26 15.52 2.27
CA ALA A 311 -14.98 14.51 1.49
C ALA A 311 -16.51 14.67 1.47
N ALA A 312 -17.07 15.50 2.36
CA ALA A 312 -18.48 15.76 2.61
C ALA A 312 -18.78 17.27 2.68
N GLN A 313 -17.99 18.09 1.99
CA GLN A 313 -18.08 19.56 2.07
C GLN A 313 -19.48 20.08 1.70
N ALA A 314 -20.15 19.45 0.73
CA ALA A 314 -21.44 19.91 0.28
C ALA A 314 -22.51 19.72 1.37
N ALA A 315 -22.52 18.57 2.06
CA ALA A 315 -23.39 18.34 3.20
C ALA A 315 -23.15 19.36 4.31
N ALA A 316 -21.88 19.57 4.68
CA ALA A 316 -21.50 20.54 5.71
C ALA A 316 -21.94 21.98 5.35
N ALA A 317 -21.82 22.38 4.09
CA ALA A 317 -22.31 23.68 3.63
C ALA A 317 -23.84 23.81 3.72
N LEU A 318 -24.56 22.77 3.29
CA LEU A 318 -26.02 22.73 3.28
C LEU A 318 -26.59 22.82 4.70
N MET A 319 -26.02 22.08 5.65
CA MET A 319 -26.43 22.09 7.06
C MET A 319 -26.24 23.47 7.74
N LEU A 320 -25.33 24.30 7.23
CA LEU A 320 -25.10 25.67 7.70
C LEU A 320 -25.95 26.71 6.96
N SER A 321 -26.81 26.29 6.04
CA SER A 321 -27.65 27.22 5.27
C SER A 321 -28.70 27.89 6.15
N PRO A 322 -28.99 29.17 5.90
CA PRO A 322 -30.08 29.86 6.59
C PRO A 322 -31.45 29.25 6.23
N GLU A 323 -32.46 29.58 7.03
CA GLU A 323 -33.82 29.03 6.91
C GLU A 323 -34.39 29.03 5.48
N PRO A 324 -35.19 28.00 5.11
CA PRO A 324 -35.66 26.90 5.97
C PRO A 324 -34.61 25.80 6.17
N ALA A 325 -34.65 25.15 7.33
CA ALA A 325 -33.83 23.98 7.59
C ALA A 325 -34.15 22.86 6.59
N LEU A 326 -33.12 22.29 5.97
CA LEU A 326 -33.27 21.20 5.02
C LEU A 326 -33.64 19.92 5.77
N GLU A 327 -34.44 19.05 5.16
CA GLU A 327 -34.77 17.75 5.73
C GLU A 327 -33.70 16.72 5.35
N ALA A 328 -33.22 15.98 6.36
CA ALA A 328 -32.31 14.88 6.16
C ALA A 328 -33.01 13.70 5.46
N ASN A 329 -32.39 13.21 4.39
CA ASN A 329 -32.82 12.03 3.66
C ASN A 329 -31.99 10.82 4.12
N ARG A 330 -32.62 9.85 4.78
CA ARG A 330 -31.93 8.63 5.19
C ARG A 330 -31.74 7.71 3.99
N MET A 331 -30.49 7.38 3.72
CA MET A 331 -30.09 6.51 2.62
C MET A 331 -29.39 5.25 3.13
N ARG A 332 -29.60 4.16 2.40
CA ARG A 332 -28.86 2.90 2.57
C ARG A 332 -28.40 2.40 1.21
N VAL A 333 -27.12 2.09 1.12
CA VAL A 333 -26.51 1.51 -0.09
C VAL A 333 -26.00 0.12 0.24
N GLU A 334 -26.47 -0.88 -0.49
CA GLU A 334 -26.01 -2.26 -0.40
C GLU A 334 -25.23 -2.63 -1.67
N ASN A 335 -24.10 -3.29 -1.49
CA ASN A 335 -23.20 -3.67 -2.55
C ASN A 335 -23.27 -5.17 -2.83
N HIS A 336 -23.73 -5.52 -4.03
CA HIS A 336 -23.92 -6.89 -4.50
C HIS A 336 -22.88 -7.31 -5.56
N GLY A 337 -22.40 -6.36 -6.36
CA GLY A 337 -21.52 -6.64 -7.51
C GLY A 337 -20.42 -5.62 -7.78
N ALA A 338 -20.40 -4.50 -7.04
CA ALA A 338 -19.42 -3.44 -7.22
C ALA A 338 -18.21 -3.60 -6.28
N ASN A 339 -17.14 -2.85 -6.52
CA ASN A 339 -15.94 -2.92 -5.69
C ASN A 339 -16.19 -2.45 -4.25
N ARG A 340 -16.13 -3.38 -3.30
CA ARG A 340 -16.36 -3.10 -1.86
C ARG A 340 -15.28 -2.24 -1.21
N LYS A 341 -14.29 -1.76 -1.95
CA LYS A 341 -13.33 -0.75 -1.50
C LYS A 341 -14.02 0.59 -1.26
N TYR A 342 -15.09 0.88 -1.99
CA TYR A 342 -15.79 2.15 -1.97
C TYR A 342 -17.17 2.03 -1.31
N PRO A 343 -17.59 3.01 -0.50
CA PRO A 343 -18.91 3.02 0.13
C PRO A 343 -20.02 3.58 -0.77
N TYR A 344 -19.69 4.16 -1.93
CA TYR A 344 -20.69 4.70 -2.89
C TYR A 344 -21.59 5.78 -2.28
N LEU A 345 -20.97 6.83 -1.76
CA LEU A 345 -21.66 7.95 -1.11
C LEU A 345 -21.84 9.12 -2.10
N PRO A 346 -22.99 9.84 -2.08
CA PRO A 346 -23.14 11.11 -2.78
C PRO A 346 -22.31 12.23 -2.11
N TYR A 347 -22.10 13.34 -2.83
CA TYR A 347 -21.37 14.50 -2.30
C TYR A 347 -22.09 15.20 -1.13
N SER A 348 -23.41 15.07 -1.08
CA SER A 348 -24.31 15.60 -0.05
C SER A 348 -24.50 14.65 1.14
N ALA A 349 -23.76 13.53 1.21
CA ALA A 349 -23.74 12.67 2.38
C ALA A 349 -23.00 13.36 3.54
N GLU A 350 -23.60 13.36 4.71
CA GLU A 350 -23.00 13.91 5.91
C GLU A 350 -21.90 12.98 6.46
N ALA A 351 -20.81 13.57 6.95
CA ALA A 351 -19.66 12.80 7.41
C ALA A 351 -19.93 12.00 8.70
N GLU A 352 -20.68 12.57 9.65
CA GLU A 352 -20.87 12.01 10.99
C GLU A 352 -21.92 10.90 11.03
N SER A 353 -22.88 10.93 10.10
CA SER A 353 -23.96 9.93 10.02
C SER A 353 -23.58 8.64 9.29
N ILE A 354 -22.39 8.57 8.68
CA ILE A 354 -21.94 7.37 7.95
C ILE A 354 -21.70 6.21 8.91
N ALA A 355 -22.65 5.27 8.93
CA ALA A 355 -22.57 4.05 9.72
C ALA A 355 -21.92 2.92 8.91
N GLY A 356 -20.76 2.44 9.37
CA GLY A 356 -20.11 1.26 8.81
C GLY A 356 -18.59 1.29 8.92
N PRO A 357 -17.89 0.26 8.39
CA PRO A 357 -16.44 0.18 8.41
C PRO A 357 -15.83 1.05 7.30
N VAL A 358 -16.02 2.35 7.43
CA VAL A 358 -15.59 3.37 6.46
C VAL A 358 -14.58 4.29 7.14
N ARG A 359 -13.60 4.78 6.37
CA ARG A 359 -12.66 5.81 6.82
C ARG A 359 -12.43 6.83 5.72
N ARG A 360 -12.16 8.08 6.10
CA ARG A 360 -11.71 9.11 5.15
C ARG A 360 -10.43 8.66 4.46
N TRP A 361 -10.32 8.96 3.18
CA TRP A 361 -9.14 8.69 2.38
C TRP A 361 -8.70 9.95 1.65
N LEU A 362 -7.78 10.69 2.28
CA LEU A 362 -7.31 11.99 1.79
C LEU A 362 -8.51 12.91 1.49
N ASP A 363 -8.49 13.63 0.38
CA ASP A 363 -9.61 14.41 -0.16
C ASP A 363 -10.49 13.61 -1.14
N ALA A 364 -9.99 12.50 -1.68
CA ALA A 364 -10.65 11.69 -2.71
C ALA A 364 -11.96 11.03 -2.27
N GLY A 365 -12.26 11.05 -0.96
CA GLY A 365 -13.52 10.57 -0.40
C GLY A 365 -13.33 9.61 0.77
N TYR A 366 -14.07 8.50 0.71
CA TYR A 366 -14.08 7.48 1.75
C TYR A 366 -13.71 6.11 1.18
N ARG A 367 -13.07 5.27 2.01
CA ARG A 367 -12.71 3.89 1.67
C ARG A 367 -13.06 2.93 2.80
N ALA A 368 -13.21 1.67 2.44
CA ALA A 368 -13.37 0.59 3.41
C ALA A 368 -12.18 0.51 4.37
N SER A 369 -12.47 0.44 5.67
CA SER A 369 -11.49 0.15 6.72
C SER A 369 -11.41 -1.36 7.04
N ALA A 370 -12.52 -2.09 6.88
CA ALA A 370 -12.59 -3.53 7.16
C ALA A 370 -11.85 -4.41 6.12
N LEU A 371 -11.51 -5.63 6.55
CA LEU A 371 -10.87 -6.64 5.69
C LEU A 371 -11.77 -7.11 4.56
N ARG A 372 -13.09 -7.14 4.72
CA ARG A 372 -14.03 -7.62 3.67
C ARG A 372 -14.59 -6.50 2.78
N GLY A 373 -14.13 -5.27 2.95
CA GLY A 373 -14.73 -4.11 2.29
C GLY A 373 -16.02 -3.64 2.97
N VAL A 374 -16.72 -2.72 2.30
CA VAL A 374 -18.05 -2.20 2.65
C VAL A 374 -19.09 -2.99 1.86
N GLN A 375 -19.96 -3.72 2.56
CA GLN A 375 -21.06 -4.48 1.95
C GLN A 375 -22.37 -3.69 1.99
N HIS A 376 -22.58 -2.92 3.04
CA HIS A 376 -23.67 -1.97 3.15
C HIS A 376 -23.18 -0.76 3.97
N VAL A 377 -23.82 0.38 3.73
CA VAL A 377 -23.60 1.61 4.49
C VAL A 377 -24.93 2.35 4.62
N GLU A 378 -25.16 2.95 5.78
CA GLU A 378 -26.29 3.85 6.03
C GLU A 378 -25.74 5.24 6.35
N PHE A 379 -26.42 6.28 5.89
CA PHE A 379 -26.02 7.68 6.10
C PHE A 379 -27.20 8.63 5.89
N GLU A 380 -27.03 9.86 6.32
CA GLU A 380 -27.94 10.98 6.07
C GLU A 380 -27.41 11.87 4.95
N GLU A 381 -28.34 12.41 4.15
CA GLU A 381 -28.08 13.15 2.92
C GLU A 381 -28.91 14.44 2.89
N TRP A 382 -28.33 15.56 2.46
CA TRP A 382 -28.87 16.91 2.72
C TRP A 382 -29.27 17.74 1.48
N SER A 383 -29.37 17.18 0.28
CA SER A 383 -29.68 17.95 -0.95
C SER A 383 -31.17 18.22 -1.21
N SER A 384 -32.08 17.83 -0.32
CA SER A 384 -33.54 18.07 -0.46
C SER A 384 -34.09 17.60 -1.82
N ASP A 385 -34.66 18.48 -2.65
CA ASP A 385 -35.18 18.18 -3.98
C ASP A 385 -34.14 18.35 -5.10
N GLN A 386 -32.95 18.88 -4.79
CA GLN A 386 -31.94 19.16 -5.80
C GLN A 386 -31.31 17.85 -6.31
N PRO A 387 -31.28 17.62 -7.63
CA PRO A 387 -30.55 16.49 -8.19
C PRO A 387 -29.06 16.72 -7.98
N GLY A 388 -28.28 15.63 -7.81
CA GLY A 388 -26.87 15.75 -7.47
C GLY A 388 -25.99 16.51 -8.48
N GLU A 389 -26.45 16.68 -9.73
CA GLU A 389 -25.77 17.50 -10.76
C GLU A 389 -25.98 19.01 -10.60
N LEU A 390 -27.03 19.43 -9.90
CA LEU A 390 -27.38 20.83 -9.66
C LEU A 390 -27.08 21.27 -8.22
N LEU A 391 -26.35 20.44 -7.47
CA LEU A 391 -25.94 20.74 -6.12
C LEU A 391 -25.01 21.97 -6.15
N HIS A 392 -25.53 23.11 -5.69
CA HIS A 392 -24.81 24.37 -5.71
C HIS A 392 -24.33 24.74 -4.31
N ALA A 393 -23.21 25.44 -4.28
CA ALA A 393 -22.73 26.09 -3.07
C ALA A 393 -23.80 27.09 -2.59
N PRO A 394 -24.26 27.02 -1.33
CA PRO A 394 -25.17 27.99 -0.77
C PRO A 394 -24.65 29.43 -0.90
N GLU A 395 -25.53 30.40 -1.17
CA GLU A 395 -25.15 31.81 -1.37
C GLU A 395 -24.46 32.43 -0.15
N TRP A 396 -24.75 31.93 1.06
CA TRP A 396 -24.12 32.41 2.29
C TRP A 396 -22.59 32.25 2.27
N ILE A 397 -22.03 31.31 1.49
CA ILE A 397 -20.57 31.13 1.39
C ILE A 397 -19.90 32.41 0.88
N LYS A 398 -20.57 33.18 0.01
CA LYS A 398 -20.05 34.46 -0.49
C LYS A 398 -20.10 35.58 0.55
N ALA A 399 -21.00 35.47 1.52
CA ALA A 399 -21.25 36.48 2.56
C ALA A 399 -21.64 35.82 3.89
N PRO A 400 -20.69 35.14 4.57
CA PRO A 400 -20.97 34.40 5.80
C PRO A 400 -21.40 35.36 6.93
N GLN A 401 -22.41 34.97 7.70
CA GLN A 401 -23.02 35.80 8.75
C GLN A 401 -22.67 35.32 10.16
N THR A 402 -22.51 34.01 10.37
CA THR A 402 -22.22 33.41 11.68
C THR A 402 -20.74 33.06 11.85
N GLU A 403 -20.28 32.89 13.08
CA GLU A 403 -18.90 32.45 13.35
C GLU A 403 -18.60 31.07 12.71
N THR A 404 -19.58 30.15 12.73
CA THR A 404 -19.45 28.83 12.10
C THR A 404 -19.35 28.92 10.58
N GLN A 405 -20.12 29.80 9.95
CA GLN A 405 -20.05 30.07 8.51
C GLN A 405 -18.72 30.73 8.13
N ILE A 406 -18.21 31.67 8.94
CA ILE A 406 -16.92 32.32 8.72
C ILE A 406 -15.79 31.28 8.79
N ARG A 407 -15.80 30.41 9.82
CA ARG A 407 -14.81 29.33 9.97
C ARG A 407 -14.85 28.37 8.79
N TYR A 408 -16.05 27.95 8.37
CA TYR A 408 -16.22 27.10 7.19
C TYR A 408 -15.64 27.78 5.94
N ALA A 409 -15.98 29.04 5.68
CA ALA A 409 -15.51 29.77 4.49
C ALA A 409 -13.97 29.93 4.46
N GLN A 410 -13.35 30.11 5.63
CA GLN A 410 -11.88 30.16 5.75
C GLN A 410 -11.24 28.81 5.44
N ALA A 411 -11.78 27.72 5.99
CA ALA A 411 -11.30 26.36 5.71
C ALA A 411 -11.54 25.96 4.24
N GLU A 412 -12.70 26.31 3.68
CA GLU A 412 -13.04 26.14 2.26
C GLU A 412 -12.01 26.85 1.39
N ALA A 413 -11.65 28.11 1.70
CA ALA A 413 -10.71 28.87 0.89
C ALA A 413 -9.30 28.23 0.86
N VAL A 414 -8.86 27.64 1.98
CA VAL A 414 -7.60 26.88 2.04
C VAL A 414 -7.67 25.64 1.16
N TYR A 415 -8.75 24.85 1.29
CA TYR A 415 -8.92 23.65 0.48
C TYR A 415 -9.10 23.97 -1.01
N ARG A 416 -9.83 25.02 -1.36
CA ARG A 416 -10.02 25.49 -2.74
C ARG A 416 -8.70 25.92 -3.38
N SER A 417 -7.85 26.64 -2.64
CA SER A 417 -6.50 26.97 -3.11
C SER A 417 -5.66 25.71 -3.44
N PHE A 418 -5.79 24.66 -2.64
CA PHE A 418 -5.18 23.37 -2.94
C PHE A 418 -5.80 22.71 -4.18
N VAL A 419 -7.12 22.72 -4.33
CA VAL A 419 -7.81 22.18 -5.50
C VAL A 419 -7.36 22.88 -6.78
N ASP A 420 -7.32 24.21 -6.78
CA ASP A 420 -6.90 25.01 -7.93
C ASP A 420 -5.45 24.68 -8.36
N GLN A 421 -4.58 24.36 -7.40
CA GLN A 421 -3.19 23.98 -7.67
C GLN A 421 -3.03 22.55 -8.19
N CYS A 422 -3.90 21.62 -7.79
CA CYS A 422 -3.69 20.18 -8.00
C CYS A 422 -4.65 19.51 -8.99
N TYR A 423 -5.79 20.14 -9.30
CA TYR A 423 -6.85 19.53 -10.12
C TYR A 423 -7.16 20.30 -11.41
N LEU A 424 -6.61 21.51 -11.57
CA LEU A 424 -6.79 22.31 -12.79
C LEU A 424 -5.60 22.24 -13.74
N ASP A 425 -4.58 21.43 -13.41
CA ASP A 425 -3.40 21.25 -14.26
C ASP A 425 -3.75 20.37 -15.47
N VAL A 426 -3.43 20.88 -16.66
CA VAL A 426 -3.69 20.22 -17.95
C VAL A 426 -2.47 20.44 -18.84
N ASP A 427 -2.12 19.46 -19.67
CA ASP A 427 -1.01 19.64 -20.59
C ASP A 427 -1.33 20.75 -21.62
N PRO A 428 -0.31 21.46 -22.16
CA PRO A 428 -0.52 22.59 -23.05
C PRO A 428 -1.33 22.29 -24.31
N GLU A 429 -1.24 21.07 -24.85
CA GLU A 429 -2.00 20.68 -26.05
C GLU A 429 -3.49 20.53 -25.72
N THR A 430 -3.80 19.88 -24.60
CA THR A 430 -5.17 19.77 -24.10
C THR A 430 -5.73 21.13 -23.69
N GLU A 431 -4.93 22.01 -23.07
CA GLU A 431 -5.36 23.37 -22.73
C GLU A 431 -5.76 24.15 -24.01
N LEU A 432 -4.95 24.08 -25.06
CA LEU A 432 -5.25 24.69 -26.35
C LEU A 432 -6.56 24.14 -26.93
N LEU A 433 -6.77 22.82 -26.87
CA LEU A 433 -7.98 22.17 -27.34
C LEU A 433 -9.21 22.62 -26.54
N ILE A 434 -9.09 22.69 -25.20
CA ILE A 434 -10.17 23.17 -24.32
C ILE A 434 -10.55 24.60 -24.69
N ARG A 435 -9.56 25.49 -24.85
CA ARG A 435 -9.80 26.89 -25.23
C ARG A 435 -10.49 26.99 -26.58
N LYS A 436 -10.05 26.19 -27.55
CA LYS A 436 -10.60 26.19 -28.92
C LYS A 436 -12.02 25.64 -29.01
N LEU A 437 -12.33 24.57 -28.26
CA LEU A 437 -13.62 23.89 -28.32
C LEU A 437 -14.67 24.52 -27.40
N PHE A 438 -14.30 24.81 -26.15
CA PHE A 438 -15.26 25.21 -25.11
C PHE A 438 -15.25 26.70 -24.80
N LEU A 439 -14.16 27.43 -25.10
CA LEU A 439 -14.01 28.86 -24.73
C LEU A 439 -13.97 29.80 -25.94
N LYS A 440 -14.44 29.34 -27.11
CA LYS A 440 -14.40 30.12 -28.36
C LYS A 440 -15.21 31.42 -28.29
N GLU A 441 -16.35 31.40 -27.61
CA GLU A 441 -17.21 32.58 -27.41
C GLU A 441 -17.34 32.85 -25.90
N PRO A 442 -17.48 34.11 -25.46
CA PRO A 442 -17.71 34.41 -24.05
C PRO A 442 -19.03 33.78 -23.58
N MET A 443 -19.08 33.30 -22.34
CA MET A 443 -20.34 32.87 -21.72
C MET A 443 -21.19 34.10 -21.39
N THR A 444 -22.49 34.00 -21.62
CA THR A 444 -23.47 35.07 -21.43
C THR A 444 -23.79 35.26 -19.95
N SER A 445 -23.79 34.16 -19.19
CA SER A 445 -23.90 34.08 -17.75
C SER A 445 -22.92 33.01 -17.23
N PRO A 446 -21.84 33.38 -16.50
CA PRO A 446 -20.81 32.44 -16.06
C PRO A 446 -21.26 31.52 -14.90
N GLY A 447 -22.44 30.91 -15.00
CA GLY A 447 -22.97 29.93 -14.06
C GLY A 447 -22.67 28.49 -14.47
N ILE A 448 -22.70 27.58 -13.49
CA ILE A 448 -22.45 26.14 -13.69
C ILE A 448 -23.38 25.55 -14.78
N TYR A 449 -24.64 25.97 -14.82
CA TYR A 449 -25.60 25.47 -15.79
C TYR A 449 -25.21 25.79 -17.24
N GLU A 450 -24.80 27.03 -17.53
CA GLU A 450 -24.36 27.42 -18.87
C GLU A 450 -23.06 26.69 -19.25
N ALA A 451 -22.12 26.58 -18.31
CA ALA A 451 -20.87 25.84 -18.53
C ALA A 451 -21.14 24.36 -18.85
N VAL A 452 -21.98 23.67 -18.06
CA VAL A 452 -22.34 22.26 -18.27
C VAL A 452 -23.07 22.07 -19.59
N THR A 453 -24.03 22.93 -19.90
CA THR A 453 -24.80 22.87 -21.16
C THR A 453 -23.87 23.01 -22.36
N ARG A 454 -22.98 24.02 -22.33
CA ARG A 454 -21.99 24.21 -23.39
C ARG A 454 -21.07 23.01 -23.55
N ILE A 455 -20.57 22.44 -22.45
CA ILE A 455 -19.72 21.26 -22.50
C ILE A 455 -20.47 20.11 -23.17
N ARG A 456 -21.71 19.84 -22.77
CA ARG A 456 -22.55 18.78 -23.36
C ARG A 456 -22.78 19.01 -24.86
N ASP A 457 -23.17 20.21 -25.26
CA ASP A 457 -23.44 20.55 -26.67
C ASP A 457 -22.19 20.39 -27.56
N VAL A 458 -21.02 20.80 -27.07
CA VAL A 458 -19.75 20.67 -27.80
C VAL A 458 -19.36 19.20 -27.90
N LEU A 459 -19.46 18.43 -26.82
CA LEU A 459 -19.15 17.00 -26.82
C LEU A 459 -20.09 16.22 -27.75
N GLU A 460 -21.39 16.50 -27.73
CA GLU A 460 -22.38 15.84 -28.60
C GLU A 460 -22.08 16.07 -30.10
N LYS A 461 -21.58 17.25 -30.46
CA LYS A 461 -21.22 17.58 -31.85
C LYS A 461 -19.89 16.97 -32.31
N HIS A 462 -18.96 16.74 -31.39
CA HIS A 462 -17.56 16.43 -31.74
C HIS A 462 -17.07 15.05 -31.27
N VAL A 463 -17.82 14.36 -30.41
CA VAL A 463 -17.44 13.07 -29.83
C VAL A 463 -18.47 12.02 -30.18
N TYR A 464 -17.99 10.86 -30.63
CA TYR A 464 -18.80 9.66 -30.85
C TYR A 464 -18.29 8.53 -29.96
N TYR A 465 -19.21 7.76 -29.39
CA TYR A 465 -18.86 6.60 -28.61
C TYR A 465 -18.22 5.52 -29.50
N THR A 466 -17.14 4.92 -29.03
CA THR A 466 -16.55 3.70 -29.60
C THR A 466 -16.35 2.66 -28.51
N SER A 467 -16.74 1.41 -28.77
CA SER A 467 -16.54 0.29 -27.83
C SER A 467 -15.07 -0.09 -27.67
N THR A 468 -14.23 0.29 -28.63
CA THR A 468 -12.78 0.05 -28.64
C THR A 468 -12.08 1.34 -29.05
N PRO A 469 -11.63 2.17 -28.09
CA PRO A 469 -10.82 3.33 -28.40
C PRO A 469 -9.50 2.90 -29.10
N PRO A 470 -8.94 3.74 -29.99
CA PRO A 470 -7.75 3.41 -30.79
C PRO A 470 -6.45 3.37 -29.98
#